data_AF-A0A7M7L008-F1
#
_entry.id   AF-A0A7M7L008-F1
#
_cell.length_a   1.000
_cell.length_b   1.000
_cell.length_c   1.000
_cell.angle_alpha   90.00
_cell.angle_beta   90.00
_cell.angle_gamma   90.00
#
_symmetry.space_group_name_H-M   'P 1'
#
loop_
_entity.id
_entity.type
_entity.pdbx_description
1 polymer ?
#
loop_
_entity_poly.entity_id
_entity_poly.type
_entity_poly.pdbx_seq_one_letter_code
_entity_poly.pdbx_strand_id
1 'polypeptide(L)'
;MAELFWIMTKYWNYKFRNPDLPKNSTETTALQKSFSSYLAIASKLPFILFLVVNTMIVEKIRCALRIGYCLAGCIILFIVTATLVKVNTDHYQKEFLAATLITVVLINVAGGFLQGGGTGMAGTFPAKYMTVNVLGQAVGGVFATLCQLACLLHDTSPTDAAFLYFSIATVVLVFTLMCFLLLVNMKFYDYYINGDSVASPSSSEPKVQSKPSTPLWTIFKSGWKFHVSTISIFWVTLAVFPAVTALIRSSNADSGSALTTTLFVPLACFVTFNFTDLFGRLLARFLPISSTNANWLLMMAVGRVVFVPLLIVCNVAPTSRVLTNVIFQHDWQYIIIMVLFGLSNGYITTLALTYASKCCAEEYQEVAGSLAALFLGLGLALGSVTSYLTIQLL
;
A
#
# COMPACT_ATOMS: atom_id res chain seq x y z
N MET A 1 -2.16 5.90 -1.77
CA MET A 1 -2.01 7.37 -1.57
C MET A 1 -0.55 7.80 -1.42
N ALA A 2 0.24 7.26 -0.48
CA ALA A 2 1.66 7.61 -0.35
C ALA A 2 2.54 7.25 -1.57
N GLU A 3 2.21 6.20 -2.32
CA GLU A 3 2.94 5.83 -3.54
C GLU A 3 2.86 6.90 -4.64
N LEU A 4 1.80 7.70 -4.68
CA LEU A 4 1.65 8.79 -5.65
C LEU A 4 2.75 9.84 -5.45
N PHE A 5 3.05 10.17 -4.18
CA PHE A 5 4.12 11.11 -3.83
C PHE A 5 5.49 10.57 -4.23
N TRP A 6 5.71 9.25 -4.12
CA TRP A 6 6.97 8.61 -4.46
C TRP A 6 7.22 8.58 -5.98
N ILE A 7 6.17 8.30 -6.77
CA ILE A 7 6.21 8.33 -8.24
C ILE A 7 6.62 9.72 -8.77
N MET A 8 6.27 10.76 -8.02
CA MET A 8 6.49 12.16 -8.40
C MET A 8 7.87 12.70 -8.00
N THR A 9 8.88 11.83 -7.89
CA THR A 9 10.26 12.22 -7.51
C THR A 9 10.82 13.36 -8.37
N LYS A 10 10.55 13.39 -9.68
CA LYS A 10 10.95 14.50 -10.58
C LYS A 10 10.37 15.84 -10.14
N TYR A 11 9.12 15.86 -9.68
CA TYR A 11 8.43 17.07 -9.23
C TYR A 11 9.03 17.60 -7.92
N TRP A 12 9.29 16.72 -6.95
CA TRP A 12 9.89 17.13 -5.68
C TRP A 12 11.31 17.63 -5.87
N ASN A 13 12.10 16.95 -6.72
CA ASN A 13 13.41 17.44 -7.10
C ASN A 13 13.35 18.82 -7.76
N TYR A 14 12.35 19.07 -8.60
CA TYR A 14 12.13 20.40 -9.17
C TYR A 14 11.78 21.45 -8.10
N LYS A 15 10.90 21.14 -7.14
CA LYS A 15 10.48 22.09 -6.09
C LYS A 15 11.57 22.47 -5.10
N PHE A 16 12.50 21.55 -4.82
CA PHE A 16 13.60 21.78 -3.87
C PHE A 16 14.95 22.08 -4.57
N ARG A 17 14.92 22.40 -5.87
CA ARG A 17 16.11 22.82 -6.64
C ARG A 17 16.62 24.18 -6.14
N ASN A 18 17.88 24.47 -6.39
CA ASN A 18 18.38 25.84 -6.25
C ASN A 18 17.90 26.68 -7.45
N PRO A 19 17.09 27.74 -7.25
CA PRO A 19 16.58 28.57 -8.34
C PRO A 19 17.66 29.42 -9.03
N ASP A 20 18.78 29.69 -8.34
CA ASP A 20 19.86 30.53 -8.86
C ASP A 20 20.83 29.76 -9.77
N LEU A 21 20.73 28.43 -9.81
CA LEU A 21 21.54 27.59 -10.67
C LEU A 21 20.89 27.39 -12.05
N PRO A 22 21.68 27.28 -13.12
CA PRO A 22 21.15 26.95 -14.45
C PRO A 22 20.43 25.59 -14.40
N LYS A 23 19.37 25.45 -15.21
CA LYS A 23 18.51 24.25 -15.24
C LYS A 23 19.25 22.92 -15.48
N ASN A 24 20.47 22.98 -16.02
CA ASN A 24 21.31 21.82 -16.32
C ASN A 24 22.32 21.50 -15.19
N SER A 25 22.27 22.21 -14.06
CA SER A 25 23.13 21.91 -12.91
C SER A 25 22.79 20.54 -12.32
N THR A 26 23.83 19.74 -12.07
CA THR A 26 23.73 18.44 -11.39
C THR A 26 23.82 18.56 -9.88
N GLU A 27 23.93 19.78 -9.34
CA GLU A 27 24.07 20.02 -7.91
C GLU A 27 22.74 19.77 -7.18
N THR A 28 22.75 18.82 -6.26
CA THR A 28 21.58 18.48 -5.44
C THR A 28 21.62 19.17 -4.08
N THR A 29 20.55 19.88 -3.72
CA THR A 29 20.39 20.57 -2.44
C THR A 29 20.20 19.57 -1.29
N ALA A 30 20.45 20.02 -0.06
CA ALA A 30 20.19 19.22 1.15
C ALA A 30 18.72 18.79 1.28
N LEU A 31 17.78 19.62 0.81
CA LEU A 31 16.36 19.32 0.79
C LEU A 31 16.03 18.18 -0.19
N GLN A 32 16.59 18.20 -1.40
CA GLN A 32 16.39 17.12 -2.38
C GLN A 32 16.89 15.77 -1.84
N LYS A 33 18.04 15.76 -1.16
CA LYS A 33 18.61 14.53 -0.57
C LYS A 33 17.77 13.99 0.59
N SER A 34 17.22 14.86 1.42
CA SER A 34 16.53 14.47 2.67
C SER A 34 15.03 14.23 2.50
N PHE A 35 14.42 14.78 1.44
CA PHE A 35 12.97 14.75 1.24
C PHE A 35 12.39 13.33 1.22
N SER A 36 13.05 12.38 0.54
CA SER A 36 12.59 10.98 0.48
C SER A 36 12.50 10.34 1.87
N SER A 37 13.47 10.62 2.74
CA SER A 37 13.49 10.15 4.13
C SER A 37 12.38 10.80 4.95
N TYR A 38 12.19 12.12 4.82
CA TYR A 38 11.09 12.82 5.49
C TYR A 38 9.73 12.30 5.06
N LEU A 39 9.52 12.11 3.75
CA LEU A 39 8.29 11.57 3.19
C LEU A 39 8.00 10.16 3.71
N ALA A 40 9.02 9.30 3.81
CA ALA A 40 8.88 7.94 4.34
C ALA A 40 8.41 7.94 5.80
N ILE A 41 9.06 8.73 6.66
CA ILE A 41 8.70 8.84 8.08
C ILE A 41 7.30 9.46 8.24
N ALA A 42 7.05 10.59 7.59
CA ALA A 42 5.77 11.30 7.60
C ALA A 42 4.61 10.46 7.05
N SER A 43 4.90 9.43 6.25
CA SER A 43 3.88 8.52 5.75
C SER A 43 3.67 7.31 6.65
N LYS A 44 4.73 6.55 6.93
CA LYS A 44 4.59 5.21 7.55
C LYS A 44 4.24 5.30 9.04
N LEU A 45 4.87 6.21 9.78
CA LEU A 45 4.66 6.31 11.22
C LEU A 45 3.20 6.66 11.58
N PRO A 46 2.58 7.74 11.04
CA PRO A 46 1.19 8.04 11.35
C PRO A 46 0.24 6.96 10.82
N PHE A 47 0.50 6.38 9.65
CA PHE A 47 -0.34 5.31 9.11
C PHE A 47 -0.46 4.11 10.07
N ILE A 48 0.67 3.63 10.61
CA ILE A 48 0.69 2.48 11.53
C ILE A 48 0.05 2.85 12.87
N LEU A 49 0.39 4.03 13.41
CA LEU A 49 -0.21 4.52 14.65
C LEU A 49 -1.74 4.54 14.54
N PHE A 50 -2.26 5.05 13.43
CA PHE A 50 -3.71 5.16 13.24
C PHE A 50 -4.39 3.85 12.82
N LEU A 51 -3.66 2.83 12.34
CA LEU A 51 -4.17 1.46 12.28
C LEU A 51 -4.41 0.88 13.69
N VAL A 52 -3.51 1.15 14.64
CA VAL A 52 -3.69 0.76 16.05
C VAL A 52 -4.89 1.49 16.64
N VAL A 53 -4.95 2.82 16.50
CA VAL A 53 -6.08 3.63 16.98
C VAL A 53 -7.39 3.14 16.37
N ASN A 54 -7.44 2.91 15.05
CA ASN A 54 -8.61 2.36 14.38
C ASN A 54 -9.08 1.04 15.00
N THR A 55 -8.14 0.13 15.27
CA THR A 55 -8.46 -1.17 15.88
C THR A 55 -9.00 -1.03 17.31
N MET A 56 -8.49 -0.07 18.09
CA MET A 56 -8.97 0.20 19.46
C MET A 56 -10.35 0.84 19.54
N ILE A 57 -10.75 1.58 18.50
CA ILE A 57 -12.03 2.31 18.47
C ILE A 57 -13.06 1.66 17.54
N VAL A 58 -12.74 0.52 16.92
CA VAL A 58 -13.55 -0.12 15.88
C VAL A 58 -14.99 -0.35 16.33
N GLU A 59 -15.20 -0.76 17.58
CA GLU A 59 -16.53 -0.97 18.17
C GLU A 59 -17.14 0.27 18.82
N LYS A 60 -16.34 1.31 19.06
CA LYS A 60 -16.78 2.55 19.73
C LYS A 60 -17.38 3.55 18.75
N ILE A 61 -16.88 3.57 17.51
CA ILE A 61 -17.30 4.52 16.48
C ILE A 61 -17.79 3.75 15.27
N ARG A 62 -18.99 4.13 14.79
CA ARG A 62 -19.62 3.54 13.61
C ARG A 62 -18.68 3.58 12.40
N CYS A 63 -18.60 2.47 11.67
CA CYS A 63 -17.80 2.32 10.44
C CYS A 63 -18.08 3.44 9.42
N ALA A 64 -19.36 3.78 9.20
CA ALA A 64 -19.80 4.86 8.33
C ALA A 64 -19.11 6.21 8.62
N LEU A 65 -18.99 6.59 9.89
CA LEU A 65 -18.36 7.85 10.30
C LEU A 65 -16.84 7.79 10.14
N ARG A 66 -16.22 6.68 10.58
CA ARG A 66 -14.76 6.46 10.48
C ARG A 66 -14.26 6.57 9.04
N ILE A 67 -14.92 5.88 8.10
CA ILE A 67 -14.49 5.87 6.70
C ILE A 67 -14.96 7.14 5.98
N GLY A 68 -16.21 7.56 6.16
CA GLY A 68 -16.81 8.69 5.45
C GLY A 68 -16.07 10.00 5.69
N TYR A 69 -15.80 10.36 6.95
CA TYR A 69 -15.07 11.58 7.28
C TYR A 69 -13.60 11.53 6.82
N CYS A 70 -12.96 10.36 6.88
CA CYS A 70 -11.60 10.21 6.38
C CYS A 70 -11.52 10.35 4.85
N LEU A 71 -12.50 9.83 4.11
CA LEU A 71 -12.59 10.04 2.65
C LEU A 71 -12.78 11.53 2.32
N ALA A 72 -13.73 12.20 2.98
CA ALA A 72 -13.96 13.63 2.78
C ALA A 72 -12.71 14.48 3.12
N GLY A 73 -12.04 14.17 4.24
CA GLY A 73 -10.78 14.81 4.63
C GLY A 73 -9.68 14.58 3.60
N CYS A 74 -9.53 13.35 3.09
CA CYS A 74 -8.56 13.06 2.03
C CYS A 74 -8.85 13.87 0.75
N ILE A 75 -10.10 14.01 0.32
CA ILE A 75 -10.45 14.83 -0.86
C ILE A 75 -9.97 16.26 -0.67
N ILE A 76 -10.25 16.88 0.50
CA ILE A 76 -9.82 18.24 0.80
C ILE A 76 -8.30 18.35 0.76
N LEU A 77 -7.59 17.41 1.41
CA LEU A 77 -6.12 17.41 1.47
C LEU A 77 -5.48 17.21 0.08
N PHE A 78 -6.08 16.40 -0.78
CA PHE A 78 -5.61 16.21 -2.16
C PHE A 78 -5.86 17.45 -3.03
N ILE A 79 -6.99 18.14 -2.86
CA ILE A 79 -7.26 19.43 -3.51
C ILE A 79 -6.23 20.47 -3.07
N VAL A 80 -5.97 20.58 -1.76
CA VAL A 80 -4.93 21.48 -1.22
C VAL A 80 -3.56 21.13 -1.79
N THR A 81 -3.21 19.85 -1.90
CA THR A 81 -1.93 19.44 -2.50
C THR A 81 -1.86 19.83 -3.97
N ALA A 82 -2.95 19.62 -4.74
CA ALA A 82 -3.02 19.98 -6.15
C ALA A 82 -2.88 21.49 -6.37
N THR A 83 -3.50 22.33 -5.53
CA THR A 83 -3.35 23.80 -5.65
C THR A 83 -1.92 24.23 -5.32
N LEU A 84 -1.31 23.67 -4.27
CA LEU A 84 0.08 23.92 -3.89
C LEU A 84 1.09 23.54 -4.99
N VAL A 85 0.76 22.60 -5.88
CA VAL A 85 1.64 22.23 -7.00
C VAL A 85 2.00 23.43 -7.88
N LYS A 86 1.02 24.28 -8.16
CA LYS A 86 1.16 25.41 -9.10
C LYS A 86 1.62 26.72 -8.46
N VAL A 87 1.61 26.82 -7.13
CA VAL A 87 2.11 28.00 -6.41
C VAL A 87 3.64 28.09 -6.56
N ASN A 88 4.17 29.26 -6.89
CA ASN A 88 5.62 29.46 -6.90
C ASN A 88 6.13 29.55 -5.44
N THR A 89 7.02 28.63 -5.08
CA THR A 89 7.55 28.48 -3.72
C THR A 89 9.07 28.54 -3.70
N ASP A 90 9.70 29.08 -4.76
CA ASP A 90 11.17 29.11 -4.89
C ASP A 90 11.85 29.89 -3.74
N HIS A 91 11.20 30.92 -3.17
CA HIS A 91 11.69 31.66 -2.00
C HIS A 91 11.21 31.11 -0.64
N TYR A 92 10.26 30.17 -0.63
CA TYR A 92 9.60 29.64 0.58
C TYR A 92 9.67 28.11 0.63
N GLN A 93 10.82 27.53 0.27
CA GLN A 93 10.96 26.09 0.11
C GLN A 93 10.81 25.32 1.43
N LYS A 94 11.21 25.91 2.56
CA LYS A 94 11.09 25.29 3.88
C LYS A 94 9.64 25.27 4.37
N GLU A 95 8.90 26.35 4.12
CA GLU A 95 7.48 26.48 4.41
C GLU A 95 6.66 25.53 3.55
N PHE A 96 6.98 25.44 2.25
CA PHE A 96 6.37 24.47 1.34
C PHE A 96 6.65 23.03 1.78
N LEU A 97 7.87 22.71 2.21
CA LEU A 97 8.21 21.41 2.77
C LEU A 97 7.37 21.11 4.01
N ALA A 98 7.31 22.03 4.97
CA ALA A 98 6.54 21.85 6.20
C ALA A 98 5.05 21.62 5.89
N ALA A 99 4.45 22.45 5.03
CA ALA A 99 3.07 22.30 4.58
C ALA A 99 2.84 20.93 3.92
N THR A 100 3.73 20.52 3.01
CA THR A 100 3.66 19.22 2.33
C THR A 100 3.71 18.07 3.33
N LEU A 101 4.65 18.09 4.28
CA LEU A 101 4.79 17.02 5.28
C LEU A 101 3.59 16.96 6.21
N ILE A 102 3.01 18.10 6.62
CA ILE A 102 1.76 18.14 7.39
C ILE A 102 0.64 17.46 6.60
N THR A 103 0.46 17.81 5.33
CA THR A 103 -0.56 17.20 4.47
C THR A 103 -0.34 15.70 4.30
N VAL A 104 0.91 15.26 4.11
CA VAL A 104 1.27 13.83 4.04
C VAL A 104 0.92 13.10 5.33
N VAL A 105 1.24 13.68 6.50
CA VAL A 105 0.88 13.09 7.80
C VAL A 105 -0.63 12.92 7.89
N LEU A 106 -1.40 13.98 7.63
CA LEU A 106 -2.87 13.95 7.71
C LEU A 106 -3.48 12.93 6.73
N ILE A 107 -2.96 12.84 5.50
CA ILE A 107 -3.39 11.82 4.52
C ILE A 107 -3.13 10.41 5.03
N ASN A 108 -2.00 10.17 5.72
CA ASN A 108 -1.67 8.85 6.24
C ASN A 108 -2.41 8.52 7.55
N VAL A 109 -2.75 9.52 8.36
CA VAL A 109 -3.70 9.38 9.48
C VAL A 109 -5.05 8.88 8.95
N ALA A 110 -5.62 9.58 7.97
CA ALA A 110 -6.84 9.15 7.30
C ALA A 110 -6.66 7.79 6.62
N GLY A 111 -5.51 7.54 6.00
CA GLY A 111 -5.13 6.27 5.41
C GLY A 111 -5.18 5.09 6.39
N GLY A 112 -4.78 5.29 7.65
CA GLY A 112 -4.90 4.28 8.70
C GLY A 112 -6.36 3.89 8.99
N PHE A 113 -7.25 4.89 9.08
CA PHE A 113 -8.68 4.65 9.23
C PHE A 113 -9.34 4.05 7.99
N LEU A 114 -8.94 4.47 6.78
CA LEU A 114 -9.48 3.93 5.53
C LEU A 114 -9.04 2.48 5.33
N GLN A 115 -7.77 2.16 5.58
CA GLN A 115 -7.27 0.80 5.48
C GLN A 115 -7.85 -0.10 6.56
N GLY A 116 -7.78 0.32 7.83
CA GLY A 116 -8.27 -0.46 8.95
C GLY A 116 -9.80 -0.59 8.96
N GLY A 117 -10.52 0.50 8.70
CA GLY A 117 -11.98 0.52 8.59
C GLY A 117 -12.50 -0.21 7.36
N GLY A 118 -11.91 0.01 6.19
CA GLY A 118 -12.29 -0.69 4.97
C GLY A 118 -12.09 -2.20 5.08
N THR A 119 -10.96 -2.64 5.66
CA THR A 119 -10.70 -4.07 5.90
C THR A 119 -11.57 -4.63 7.02
N GLY A 120 -11.84 -3.87 8.09
CA GLY A 120 -12.79 -4.26 9.13
C GLY A 120 -14.19 -4.51 8.56
N MET A 121 -14.73 -3.53 7.82
CA MET A 121 -16.03 -3.62 7.16
C MET A 121 -16.09 -4.77 6.15
N ALA A 122 -15.07 -4.93 5.31
CA ALA A 122 -15.05 -6.06 4.37
C ALA A 122 -14.97 -7.42 5.09
N GLY A 123 -14.50 -7.43 6.35
CA GLY A 123 -14.45 -8.60 7.22
C GLY A 123 -15.82 -9.04 7.71
N THR A 124 -16.80 -8.14 7.87
CA THR A 124 -18.16 -8.52 8.27
C THR A 124 -18.95 -9.12 7.11
N PHE A 125 -18.69 -8.67 5.87
CA PHE A 125 -19.31 -9.22 4.67
C PHE A 125 -18.79 -10.62 4.32
N PRO A 126 -19.51 -11.42 3.51
CA PRO A 126 -19.04 -12.72 3.06
C PRO A 126 -17.63 -12.67 2.46
N ALA A 127 -16.84 -13.73 2.61
CA ALA A 127 -15.41 -13.77 2.27
C ALA A 127 -15.06 -13.25 0.86
N LYS A 128 -15.97 -13.43 -0.12
CA LYS A 128 -15.81 -12.89 -1.48
C LYS A 128 -15.60 -11.37 -1.52
N TYR A 129 -16.20 -10.61 -0.61
CA TYR A 129 -16.07 -9.15 -0.55
C TYR A 129 -14.74 -8.72 0.04
N MET A 130 -14.19 -9.48 1.00
CA MET A 130 -12.82 -9.27 1.47
C MET A 130 -11.81 -9.49 0.33
N THR A 131 -11.97 -10.56 -0.46
CA THR A 131 -11.14 -10.79 -1.64
C THR A 131 -11.21 -9.64 -2.64
N VAL A 132 -12.39 -9.04 -2.86
CA VAL A 132 -12.55 -7.88 -3.75
C VAL A 132 -11.92 -6.61 -3.15
N ASN A 133 -12.04 -6.39 -1.84
CA ASN A 133 -11.37 -5.28 -1.15
C ASN A 133 -9.85 -5.34 -1.33
N VAL A 134 -9.28 -6.54 -1.11
CA VAL A 134 -7.84 -6.79 -1.28
C VAL A 134 -7.43 -6.70 -2.76
N LEU A 135 -8.27 -7.12 -3.69
CA LEU A 135 -8.05 -6.94 -5.14
C LEU A 135 -7.98 -5.46 -5.52
N GLY A 136 -8.88 -4.62 -4.98
CA GLY A 136 -8.90 -3.18 -5.23
C GLY A 136 -7.58 -2.48 -4.86
N GLN A 137 -6.88 -2.96 -3.83
CA GLN A 137 -5.55 -2.47 -3.47
C GLN A 137 -4.53 -2.69 -4.59
N ALA A 138 -4.53 -3.86 -5.23
CA ALA A 138 -3.61 -4.15 -6.34
C ALA A 138 -3.97 -3.37 -7.61
N VAL A 139 -5.26 -3.15 -7.87
CA VAL A 139 -5.70 -2.27 -8.97
C VAL A 139 -5.15 -0.86 -8.77
N GLY A 140 -5.11 -0.36 -7.53
CA GLY A 140 -4.47 0.91 -7.20
C GLY A 140 -2.97 0.95 -7.55
N GLY A 141 -2.24 -0.14 -7.30
CA GLY A 141 -0.83 -0.27 -7.68
C GLY A 141 -0.62 -0.32 -9.19
N VAL A 142 -1.39 -1.14 -9.92
CA VAL A 142 -1.38 -1.17 -11.39
C VAL A 142 -1.67 0.23 -11.96
N PHE A 143 -2.72 0.88 -11.47
CA PHE A 143 -3.08 2.24 -11.87
C PHE A 143 -1.91 3.21 -11.68
N ALA A 144 -1.25 3.18 -10.51
CA ALA A 144 -0.11 4.04 -10.21
C ALA A 144 1.07 3.81 -11.18
N THR A 145 1.38 2.56 -11.52
CA THR A 145 2.46 2.23 -12.47
C THR A 145 2.15 2.62 -13.92
N LEU A 146 0.91 2.46 -14.37
CA LEU A 146 0.47 2.93 -15.70
C LEU A 146 0.53 4.46 -15.78
N CYS A 147 0.10 5.13 -14.71
CA CYS A 147 0.24 6.56 -14.54
C CYS A 147 1.70 7.00 -14.66
N GLN A 148 2.62 6.33 -13.95
CA GLN A 148 4.07 6.61 -14.03
C GLN A 148 4.61 6.44 -15.45
N LEU A 149 4.24 5.34 -16.12
CA LEU A 149 4.67 5.06 -17.49
C LEU A 149 4.17 6.14 -18.46
N ALA A 150 2.91 6.56 -18.35
CA ALA A 150 2.34 7.61 -19.19
C ALA A 150 3.09 8.95 -19.06
N CYS A 151 3.50 9.33 -17.84
CA CYS A 151 4.29 10.57 -17.67
C CYS A 151 5.71 10.47 -18.18
N LEU A 152 6.32 9.27 -18.17
CA LEU A 152 7.62 9.07 -18.80
C LEU A 152 7.54 9.16 -20.32
N LEU A 153 6.41 8.77 -20.92
CA LEU A 153 6.20 8.81 -22.37
C LEU A 153 5.81 10.19 -22.92
N HIS A 154 5.10 11.01 -22.14
CA HIS A 154 4.58 12.30 -22.62
C HIS A 154 5.51 13.52 -22.37
N ASP A 155 6.71 13.33 -21.81
CA ASP A 155 7.68 14.39 -21.48
C ASP A 155 7.04 15.67 -20.90
N THR A 156 6.04 15.49 -20.04
CA THR A 156 5.28 16.61 -19.46
C THR A 156 6.12 17.34 -18.42
N SER A 157 5.87 18.64 -18.27
CA SER A 157 6.54 19.41 -17.22
C SER A 157 6.28 18.75 -15.85
N PRO A 158 7.27 18.70 -14.93
CA PRO A 158 7.09 18.04 -13.63
C PRO A 158 5.89 18.57 -12.84
N THR A 159 5.56 19.86 -13.00
CA THR A 159 4.42 20.48 -12.32
C THR A 159 3.07 20.14 -12.96
N ASP A 160 3.00 20.00 -14.29
CA ASP A 160 1.78 19.58 -14.98
C ASP A 160 1.48 18.11 -14.69
N ALA A 161 2.49 17.25 -14.76
CA ALA A 161 2.38 15.85 -14.39
C ALA A 161 1.87 15.71 -12.94
N ALA A 162 2.47 16.47 -12.01
CA ALA A 162 2.08 16.45 -10.61
C ALA A 162 0.64 16.90 -10.38
N PHE A 163 0.23 17.99 -11.02
CA PHE A 163 -1.12 18.52 -10.93
C PHE A 163 -2.15 17.51 -11.46
N LEU A 164 -1.85 16.89 -12.61
CA LEU A 164 -2.71 15.88 -13.21
C LEU A 164 -2.88 14.67 -12.27
N TYR A 165 -1.80 14.19 -11.64
CA TYR A 165 -1.87 13.06 -10.72
C TYR A 165 -2.75 13.33 -9.50
N PHE A 166 -2.54 14.46 -8.82
CA PHE A 166 -3.38 14.80 -7.67
C PHE A 166 -4.83 15.06 -8.08
N SER A 167 -5.08 15.60 -9.27
CA SER A 167 -6.42 15.78 -9.82
C SER A 167 -7.11 14.44 -10.08
N ILE A 168 -6.44 13.49 -10.73
CA ILE A 168 -7.01 12.16 -10.98
C ILE A 168 -7.25 11.42 -9.65
N ALA A 169 -6.30 11.49 -8.70
CA ALA A 169 -6.49 10.90 -7.37
C ALA A 169 -7.70 11.52 -6.65
N THR A 170 -7.93 12.83 -6.77
CA THR A 170 -9.11 13.51 -6.22
C THR A 170 -10.40 12.97 -6.84
N VAL A 171 -10.45 12.83 -8.17
CA VAL A 171 -11.63 12.25 -8.87
C VAL A 171 -11.92 10.83 -8.39
N VAL A 172 -10.87 9.99 -8.26
CA VAL A 172 -11.02 8.62 -7.74
C VAL A 172 -11.53 8.62 -6.30
N LEU A 173 -11.06 9.53 -5.45
CA LEU A 173 -11.54 9.67 -4.06
C LEU A 173 -13.00 10.14 -3.99
N VAL A 174 -13.40 11.10 -4.83
CA VAL A 174 -14.81 11.55 -4.93
C VAL A 174 -15.70 10.40 -5.37
N PHE A 175 -15.29 9.67 -6.41
CA PHE A 175 -16.02 8.48 -6.87
C PHE A 175 -16.11 7.42 -5.75
N THR A 176 -15.02 7.17 -5.03
CA THR A 176 -14.99 6.24 -3.89
C THR A 176 -15.95 6.67 -2.78
N LEU A 177 -15.99 7.97 -2.45
CA LEU A 177 -16.93 8.51 -1.47
C LEU A 177 -18.39 8.33 -1.93
N MET A 178 -18.70 8.60 -3.20
CA MET A 178 -20.05 8.37 -3.74
C MET A 178 -20.44 6.89 -3.64
N CYS A 179 -19.57 5.97 -4.06
CA CYS A 179 -19.81 4.53 -3.93
C CYS A 179 -19.99 4.10 -2.47
N PHE A 180 -19.21 4.68 -1.55
CA PHE A 180 -19.33 4.40 -0.12
C PHE A 180 -20.66 4.90 0.46
N LEU A 181 -21.09 6.12 0.12
CA LEU A 181 -22.39 6.63 0.54
C LEU A 181 -23.54 5.80 -0.02
N LEU A 182 -23.45 5.35 -1.27
CA LEU A 182 -24.42 4.41 -1.84
C LEU A 182 -24.47 3.11 -1.03
N LEU A 183 -23.31 2.51 -0.71
CA LEU A 183 -23.22 1.28 0.08
C LEU A 183 -23.88 1.42 1.46
N VAL A 184 -23.58 2.50 2.19
CA VAL A 184 -24.12 2.73 3.55
C VAL A 184 -25.64 2.88 3.55
N ASN A 185 -26.25 3.27 2.42
CA ASN A 185 -27.70 3.37 2.26
C ASN A 185 -28.36 2.07 1.74
N MET A 186 -27.59 1.00 1.49
CA MET A 186 -28.15 -0.28 1.03
C MET A 186 -28.61 -1.14 2.20
N LYS A 187 -29.76 -1.81 2.04
CA LYS A 187 -30.23 -2.87 2.98
C LYS A 187 -29.19 -3.97 3.22
N PHE A 188 -28.33 -4.23 2.23
CA PHE A 188 -27.21 -5.16 2.36
C PHE A 188 -26.23 -4.73 3.47
N TYR A 189 -25.91 -3.44 3.55
CA TYR A 189 -25.05 -2.91 4.59
C TYR A 189 -25.71 -3.04 5.96
N ASP A 190 -26.99 -2.67 6.07
CA ASP A 190 -27.74 -2.79 7.34
C ASP A 190 -27.79 -4.22 7.86
N TYR A 191 -28.03 -5.20 6.99
CA TYR A 191 -28.07 -6.60 7.35
C TYR A 191 -26.77 -7.10 8.00
N TYR A 192 -25.61 -6.77 7.42
CA TYR A 192 -24.30 -7.25 7.92
C TYR A 192 -23.66 -6.37 8.99
N ILE A 193 -23.97 -5.07 9.04
CA ILE A 193 -23.31 -4.11 9.95
C ILE A 193 -24.21 -3.73 11.12
N ASN A 194 -25.50 -3.49 10.88
CA ASN A 194 -26.44 -3.05 11.92
C ASN A 194 -27.22 -4.21 12.54
N GLY A 195 -27.18 -5.40 11.93
CA GLY A 195 -27.77 -6.62 12.49
C GLY A 195 -29.29 -6.70 12.33
N ASP A 196 -29.87 -5.94 11.40
CA ASP A 196 -31.29 -6.04 11.04
C ASP A 196 -31.55 -7.37 10.30
N SER A 197 -31.63 -8.44 11.07
CA SER A 197 -32.26 -9.67 10.64
C SER A 197 -33.74 -9.38 10.46
N VAL A 198 -34.19 -9.35 9.21
CA VAL A 198 -35.62 -9.34 8.87
C VAL A 198 -36.28 -10.53 9.57
N ALA A 199 -37.03 -10.23 10.64
CA ALA A 199 -38.02 -11.04 11.36
C ALA A 199 -37.58 -12.34 12.08
N SER A 200 -37.64 -12.28 13.41
CA SER A 200 -38.37 -13.29 14.20
C SER A 200 -39.33 -12.55 15.14
N PRO A 201 -40.66 -12.65 14.95
CA PRO A 201 -41.64 -12.07 15.86
C PRO A 201 -41.82 -13.00 17.07
N SER A 202 -40.85 -13.03 17.98
CA SER A 202 -41.05 -13.57 19.33
C SER A 202 -39.80 -13.40 20.20
N SER A 203 -39.74 -12.26 20.91
CA SER A 203 -39.42 -12.20 22.33
C SER A 203 -39.23 -10.75 22.73
N SER A 204 -40.29 -10.18 23.27
CA SER A 204 -40.31 -8.92 24.01
C SER A 204 -39.58 -9.10 25.34
N GLU A 205 -38.27 -8.87 25.37
CA GLU A 205 -37.55 -8.47 26.59
C GLU A 205 -36.40 -7.50 26.22
N PRO A 206 -36.25 -6.37 26.92
CA PRO A 206 -35.11 -5.49 26.75
C PRO A 206 -33.90 -6.15 27.43
N LYS A 207 -33.13 -6.95 26.69
CA LYS A 207 -31.82 -7.39 27.16
C LYS A 207 -30.87 -6.18 27.16
N VAL A 208 -30.79 -5.51 28.32
CA VAL A 208 -29.60 -4.75 28.71
C VAL A 208 -28.48 -5.76 28.94
N GLN A 209 -27.99 -6.38 27.87
CA GLN A 209 -26.74 -7.12 27.90
C GLN A 209 -25.63 -6.11 27.73
N SER A 210 -24.91 -5.84 28.83
CA SER A 210 -23.58 -5.26 28.75
C SER A 210 -22.80 -6.07 27.73
N LYS A 211 -22.48 -5.46 26.59
CA LYS A 211 -21.68 -6.11 25.53
C LYS A 211 -20.40 -6.62 26.22
N PRO A 212 -20.12 -7.93 26.26
CA PRO A 212 -18.95 -8.45 26.95
C PRO A 212 -17.70 -7.80 26.35
N SER A 213 -16.70 -7.55 27.20
CA SER A 213 -15.42 -6.96 26.75
C SER A 213 -14.83 -7.79 25.63
N THR A 214 -14.50 -7.13 24.52
CA THR A 214 -14.04 -7.78 23.30
C THR A 214 -12.74 -8.54 23.56
N PRO A 215 -12.72 -9.86 23.36
CA PRO A 215 -11.57 -10.69 23.72
C PRO A 215 -10.50 -10.60 22.62
N LEU A 216 -9.83 -9.45 22.50
CA LEU A 216 -8.82 -9.15 21.48
C LEU A 216 -7.74 -10.23 21.38
N TRP A 217 -7.30 -10.75 22.53
CA TRP A 217 -6.32 -11.83 22.58
C TRP A 217 -6.85 -13.14 21.97
N THR A 218 -8.11 -13.47 22.22
CA THR A 218 -8.75 -14.67 21.64
C THR A 218 -8.93 -14.52 20.14
N ILE A 219 -9.33 -13.34 19.67
CA ILE A 219 -9.47 -13.04 18.24
C ILE A 219 -8.11 -13.19 17.55
N PHE A 220 -7.06 -12.56 18.10
CA PHE A 220 -5.69 -12.70 17.61
C PHE A 220 -5.24 -14.16 17.58
N LYS A 221 -5.43 -14.89 18.69
CA LYS A 221 -5.01 -16.29 18.82
C LYS A 221 -5.75 -17.20 17.83
N SER A 222 -6.96 -16.87 17.42
CA SER A 222 -7.70 -17.66 16.43
C SER A 222 -7.11 -17.52 15.01
N GLY A 223 -6.59 -16.34 14.66
CA GLY A 223 -6.07 -16.01 13.33
C GLY A 223 -4.54 -15.96 13.23
N TRP A 224 -3.80 -16.33 14.28
CA TRP A 224 -2.38 -15.99 14.42
C TRP A 224 -1.51 -16.39 13.22
N LYS A 225 -1.75 -17.57 12.61
CA LYS A 225 -0.99 -18.03 11.44
C LYS A 225 -1.19 -17.11 10.25
N PHE A 226 -2.41 -16.62 10.03
CA PHE A 226 -2.74 -15.69 8.96
C PHE A 226 -2.13 -14.31 9.21
N HIS A 227 -2.12 -13.85 10.46
CA HIS A 227 -1.47 -12.60 10.86
C HIS A 227 0.05 -12.65 10.65
N VAL A 228 0.71 -13.70 11.11
CA VAL A 228 2.17 -13.90 10.91
C VAL A 228 2.48 -14.07 9.42
N SER A 229 1.65 -14.79 8.66
CA SER A 229 1.79 -14.87 7.20
C SER A 229 1.74 -13.49 6.56
N THR A 230 0.78 -12.66 6.95
CA THR A 230 0.62 -11.29 6.46
C THR A 230 1.85 -10.44 6.76
N ILE A 231 2.36 -10.47 8.01
CA ILE A 231 3.59 -9.77 8.38
C ILE A 231 4.75 -10.24 7.50
N SER A 232 4.96 -11.55 7.38
CA SER A 232 6.05 -12.14 6.60
C SER A 232 6.02 -11.71 5.13
N ILE A 233 4.85 -11.73 4.50
CA ILE A 233 4.67 -11.31 3.10
C ILE A 233 5.13 -9.87 2.91
N PHE A 234 4.57 -8.93 3.68
CA PHE A 234 4.86 -7.51 3.51
C PHE A 234 6.24 -7.10 4.03
N TRP A 235 6.77 -7.81 5.03
CA TRP A 235 8.14 -7.65 5.50
C TRP A 235 9.13 -7.99 4.39
N VAL A 236 9.03 -9.21 3.83
CA VAL A 236 9.89 -9.64 2.73
C VAL A 236 9.71 -8.72 1.52
N THR A 237 8.46 -8.38 1.19
CA THR A 237 8.18 -7.56 0.02
C THR A 237 8.83 -6.19 0.11
N LEU A 238 8.63 -5.46 1.21
CA LEU A 238 9.23 -4.14 1.37
C LEU A 238 10.71 -4.15 1.74
N ALA A 239 11.27 -5.28 2.19
CA ALA A 239 12.71 -5.41 2.39
C ALA A 239 13.51 -5.31 1.08
N VAL A 240 12.88 -5.55 -0.08
CA VAL A 240 13.53 -5.46 -1.40
C VAL A 240 12.82 -4.52 -2.37
N PHE A 241 11.48 -4.48 -2.38
CA PHE A 241 10.71 -3.69 -3.33
C PHE A 241 10.13 -2.41 -2.70
N PRO A 242 10.31 -1.21 -3.30
CA PRO A 242 11.10 -0.95 -4.50
C PRO A 242 12.59 -0.65 -4.22
N ALA A 243 12.99 -0.50 -2.95
CA ALA A 243 14.25 0.13 -2.58
C ALA A 243 15.52 -0.52 -3.18
N VAL A 244 15.53 -1.84 -3.29
CA VAL A 244 16.61 -2.63 -3.92
C VAL A 244 16.28 -2.89 -5.38
N THR A 245 15.07 -3.39 -5.66
CA THR A 245 14.68 -3.83 -7.01
C THR A 245 14.65 -2.69 -8.03
N ALA A 246 14.40 -1.45 -7.62
CA ALA A 246 14.42 -0.29 -8.51
C ALA A 246 15.84 0.15 -8.92
N LEU A 247 16.90 -0.40 -8.29
CA LEU A 247 18.30 -0.16 -8.66
C LEU A 247 18.80 -1.14 -9.75
N ILE A 248 17.91 -1.96 -10.32
CA ILE A 248 18.23 -2.87 -11.43
C ILE A 248 18.68 -2.11 -12.68
N ARG A 249 19.73 -2.59 -13.35
CA ARG A 249 20.18 -2.11 -14.66
C ARG A 249 20.01 -3.20 -15.71
N SER A 250 19.54 -2.85 -16.90
CA SER A 250 19.48 -3.78 -18.03
C SER A 250 20.89 -4.23 -18.43
N SER A 251 21.05 -5.51 -18.71
CA SER A 251 22.22 -6.09 -19.37
C SER A 251 22.53 -5.46 -20.73
N ASN A 252 21.52 -4.87 -21.38
CA ASN A 252 21.66 -4.19 -22.66
C ASN A 252 21.64 -2.66 -22.52
N ALA A 253 21.91 -2.11 -21.33
CA ALA A 253 21.90 -0.66 -21.10
C ALA A 253 22.83 0.11 -22.06
N ASP A 254 23.93 -0.50 -22.50
CA ASP A 254 24.92 0.11 -23.38
C ASP A 254 24.41 0.27 -24.84
N SER A 255 23.28 -0.34 -25.18
CA SER A 255 22.59 -0.09 -26.45
C SER A 255 22.04 1.33 -26.60
N GLY A 256 21.92 2.08 -25.50
CA GLY A 256 21.38 3.45 -25.49
C GLY A 256 19.88 3.55 -25.78
N SER A 257 19.18 2.42 -25.97
CA SER A 257 17.73 2.41 -26.21
C SER A 257 16.96 2.91 -24.99
N ALA A 258 15.90 3.69 -25.21
CA ALA A 258 15.00 4.11 -24.15
C ALA A 258 14.37 2.91 -23.39
N LEU A 259 14.20 1.77 -24.07
CA LEU A 259 13.68 0.53 -23.47
C LEU A 259 14.62 -0.09 -22.43
N THR A 260 15.93 0.01 -22.66
CA THR A 260 16.96 -0.60 -21.80
C THR A 260 17.51 0.37 -20.75
N THR A 261 17.22 1.67 -20.90
CA THR A 261 17.65 2.73 -20.00
C THR A 261 16.45 3.27 -19.21
N THR A 262 15.70 4.23 -19.77
CA THR A 262 14.65 4.99 -19.07
C THR A 262 13.42 4.15 -18.70
N LEU A 263 13.00 3.24 -19.57
CA LEU A 263 11.77 2.45 -19.41
C LEU A 263 12.00 1.09 -18.74
N PHE A 264 13.25 0.64 -18.62
CA PHE A 264 13.55 -0.69 -18.12
C PHE A 264 13.02 -0.91 -16.70
N VAL A 265 13.36 -0.01 -15.76
CA VAL A 265 12.89 -0.11 -14.36
C VAL A 265 11.35 0.00 -14.26
N PRO A 266 10.68 1.02 -14.87
CA PRO A 266 9.22 1.05 -14.94
C PRO A 266 8.57 -0.26 -15.41
N LEU A 267 9.09 -0.88 -16.47
CA LEU A 267 8.50 -2.08 -17.06
C LEU A 267 8.87 -3.36 -16.29
N ALA A 268 10.17 -3.63 -16.15
CA ALA A 268 10.69 -4.88 -15.57
C ALA A 268 10.49 -4.94 -14.04
N CYS A 269 10.47 -3.81 -13.34
CA CYS A 269 10.24 -3.77 -11.90
C CYS A 269 8.78 -3.45 -11.56
N PHE A 270 8.32 -2.22 -11.85
CA PHE A 270 7.06 -1.72 -11.32
C PHE A 270 5.83 -2.35 -11.98
N VAL A 271 5.75 -2.31 -13.32
CA VAL A 271 4.63 -2.91 -14.07
C VAL A 271 4.60 -4.41 -13.84
N THR A 272 5.74 -5.10 -13.99
CA THR A 272 5.82 -6.55 -13.78
C THR A 272 5.33 -6.96 -12.38
N PHE A 273 5.81 -6.30 -11.31
CA PHE A 273 5.36 -6.59 -9.95
C PHE A 273 3.85 -6.36 -9.77
N ASN A 274 3.34 -5.18 -10.16
CA ASN A 274 1.96 -4.81 -9.88
C ASN A 274 0.95 -5.64 -10.68
N PHE A 275 1.24 -5.95 -11.95
CA PHE A 275 0.37 -6.82 -12.75
C PHE A 275 0.37 -8.26 -12.27
N THR A 276 1.52 -8.79 -11.86
CA THR A 276 1.60 -10.16 -11.34
C THR A 276 1.04 -10.29 -9.94
N ASP A 277 1.17 -9.26 -9.08
CA ASP A 277 0.44 -9.16 -7.81
C ASP A 277 -1.07 -9.16 -8.04
N LEU A 278 -1.57 -8.32 -8.95
CA LEU A 278 -2.99 -8.30 -9.32
C LEU A 278 -3.47 -9.67 -9.82
N PHE A 279 -2.70 -10.29 -10.71
CA PHE A 279 -3.01 -11.63 -11.23
C PHE A 279 -3.00 -12.69 -10.12
N GLY A 280 -2.06 -12.63 -9.18
CA GLY A 280 -2.02 -13.52 -8.01
C GLY A 280 -3.26 -13.37 -7.13
N ARG A 281 -3.74 -12.14 -6.91
CA ARG A 281 -4.97 -11.89 -6.15
C ARG A 281 -6.21 -12.44 -6.85
N LEU A 282 -6.28 -12.32 -8.18
CA LEU A 282 -7.32 -12.94 -9.00
C LEU A 282 -7.25 -14.48 -8.92
N LEU A 283 -6.06 -15.05 -9.03
CA LEU A 283 -5.85 -16.49 -8.97
C LEU A 283 -6.30 -17.08 -7.63
N ALA A 284 -6.01 -16.39 -6.51
CA ALA A 284 -6.47 -16.80 -5.18
C ALA A 284 -7.99 -16.82 -5.03
N ARG A 285 -8.72 -16.03 -5.83
CA ARG A 285 -10.19 -16.06 -5.86
C ARG A 285 -10.72 -17.31 -6.57
N PHE A 286 -10.06 -17.75 -7.64
CA PHE A 286 -10.51 -18.88 -8.45
C PHE A 286 -9.99 -20.23 -7.96
N LEU A 287 -8.77 -20.26 -7.40
CA LEU A 287 -8.10 -21.44 -6.89
C LEU A 287 -7.65 -21.23 -5.44
N PRO A 288 -8.56 -21.08 -4.47
CA PRO A 288 -8.19 -20.85 -3.07
C PRO A 288 -7.66 -22.14 -2.40
N ILE A 289 -6.56 -22.03 -1.66
CA ILE A 289 -6.13 -23.08 -0.72
C ILE A 289 -7.02 -23.01 0.53
N SER A 290 -7.62 -24.13 0.93
CA SER A 290 -8.48 -24.20 2.12
C SER A 290 -7.84 -23.58 3.36
N SER A 291 -8.64 -22.86 4.15
CA SER A 291 -8.21 -22.24 5.43
C SER A 291 -7.73 -23.26 6.47
N THR A 292 -8.16 -24.53 6.36
CA THR A 292 -7.66 -25.64 7.18
C THR A 292 -6.16 -25.88 6.99
N ASN A 293 -5.62 -25.52 5.82
CA ASN A 293 -4.20 -25.64 5.48
C ASN A 293 -3.40 -24.38 5.86
N ALA A 294 -3.74 -23.74 6.99
CA ALA A 294 -3.07 -22.52 7.46
C ALA A 294 -1.54 -22.68 7.62
N ASN A 295 -1.06 -23.89 7.93
CA ASN A 295 0.38 -24.18 8.00
C ASN A 295 1.06 -24.08 6.62
N TRP A 296 0.41 -24.54 5.55
CA TRP A 296 0.92 -24.41 4.18
C TRP A 296 1.00 -22.94 3.77
N LEU A 297 -0.04 -22.16 4.09
CA LEU A 297 -0.03 -20.73 3.79
C LEU A 297 1.11 -20.01 4.52
N LEU A 298 1.31 -20.31 5.80
CA LEU A 298 2.41 -19.76 6.59
C LEU A 298 3.77 -20.17 6.02
N MET A 299 3.94 -21.44 5.65
CA MET A 299 5.19 -21.92 5.06
C MET A 299 5.49 -21.22 3.73
N MET A 300 4.49 -21.02 2.86
CA MET A 300 4.68 -20.26 1.62
C MET A 300 5.02 -18.79 1.91
N ALA A 301 4.36 -18.17 2.90
CA ALA A 301 4.60 -16.78 3.29
C ALA A 301 6.02 -16.56 3.83
N VAL A 302 6.51 -17.47 4.66
CA VAL A 302 7.89 -17.44 5.21
C VAL A 302 8.90 -17.83 4.13
N GLY A 303 8.57 -18.80 3.28
CA GLY A 303 9.41 -19.23 2.17
C GLY A 303 9.73 -18.10 1.18
N ARG A 304 8.91 -17.05 1.10
CA ARG A 304 9.20 -15.83 0.32
C ARG A 304 10.56 -15.21 0.67
N VAL A 305 11.11 -15.42 1.87
CA VAL A 305 12.45 -14.92 2.27
C VAL A 305 13.52 -15.30 1.24
N VAL A 306 13.36 -16.41 0.51
CA VAL A 306 14.27 -16.81 -0.58
C VAL A 306 14.40 -15.76 -1.69
N PHE A 307 13.37 -14.93 -1.91
CA PHE A 307 13.41 -13.87 -2.92
C PHE A 307 14.40 -12.76 -2.56
N VAL A 308 14.74 -12.58 -1.27
CA VAL A 308 15.70 -11.55 -0.84
C VAL A 308 17.08 -11.78 -1.46
N PRO A 309 17.78 -12.92 -1.21
CA PRO A 309 19.06 -13.16 -1.85
C PRO A 309 18.95 -13.26 -3.38
N LEU A 310 17.88 -13.86 -3.92
CA LEU A 310 17.69 -13.98 -5.38
C LEU A 310 17.63 -12.62 -6.08
N LEU A 311 16.94 -11.64 -5.50
CA LEU A 311 16.84 -10.30 -6.05
C LEU A 311 18.12 -9.48 -5.84
N ILE A 312 18.82 -9.66 -4.70
CA ILE A 312 20.11 -9.02 -4.45
C ILE A 312 21.13 -9.45 -5.52
N VAL A 313 21.26 -10.74 -5.83
CA VAL A 313 22.28 -11.24 -6.78
C VAL A 313 21.94 -10.99 -8.26
N CYS A 314 20.80 -10.37 -8.57
CA CYS A 314 20.52 -9.82 -9.90
C CYS A 314 21.46 -8.65 -10.23
N ASN A 315 21.36 -8.12 -11.45
CA ASN A 315 22.14 -6.96 -11.94
C ASN A 315 21.72 -5.61 -11.30
N VAL A 316 21.55 -5.62 -9.96
CA VAL A 316 21.14 -4.49 -9.14
C VAL A 316 22.36 -3.71 -8.70
N ALA A 317 22.35 -2.39 -8.94
CA ALA A 317 23.42 -1.46 -8.60
C ALA A 317 24.85 -1.94 -8.94
N PRO A 318 25.13 -2.49 -10.15
CA PRO A 318 26.35 -3.26 -10.43
C PRO A 318 27.67 -2.50 -10.19
N THR A 319 27.65 -1.17 -10.23
CA THR A 319 28.80 -0.29 -10.02
C THR A 319 29.00 0.17 -8.57
N SER A 320 28.06 -0.14 -7.67
CA SER A 320 28.02 0.38 -6.30
C SER A 320 27.87 -0.72 -5.25
N ARG A 321 28.23 -1.95 -5.61
CA ARG A 321 28.20 -3.14 -4.73
C ARG A 321 29.49 -3.25 -3.93
N VAL A 322 29.39 -3.67 -2.68
CA VAL A 322 30.53 -3.88 -1.78
C VAL A 322 30.62 -5.33 -1.31
N LEU A 323 29.49 -5.97 -1.00
CA LEU A 323 29.46 -7.26 -0.32
C LEU A 323 29.08 -8.43 -1.24
N THR A 324 28.27 -8.18 -2.27
CA THR A 324 27.71 -9.25 -3.11
C THR A 324 28.05 -9.09 -4.59
N ASN A 325 28.19 -10.22 -5.30
CA ASN A 325 28.46 -10.25 -6.74
C ASN A 325 27.17 -10.41 -7.55
N VAL A 326 27.18 -9.90 -8.80
CA VAL A 326 26.12 -10.16 -9.78
C VAL A 326 26.26 -11.60 -10.27
N ILE A 327 25.27 -12.45 -9.94
CA ILE A 327 25.17 -13.83 -10.43
C ILE A 327 24.17 -13.92 -11.59
N PHE A 328 23.01 -13.28 -11.45
CA PHE A 328 22.00 -13.23 -12.51
C PHE A 328 22.18 -11.95 -13.34
N GLN A 329 22.90 -12.08 -14.45
CA GLN A 329 23.27 -10.98 -15.33
C GLN A 329 22.16 -10.62 -16.32
N HIS A 330 21.32 -11.56 -16.73
CA HIS A 330 20.36 -11.36 -17.82
C HIS A 330 19.01 -10.83 -17.34
N ASP A 331 18.43 -9.91 -18.10
CA ASP A 331 17.17 -9.24 -17.78
C ASP A 331 16.01 -10.23 -17.55
N TRP A 332 15.96 -11.31 -18.34
CA TRP A 332 14.91 -12.32 -18.23
C TRP A 332 14.93 -13.06 -16.87
N GLN A 333 16.11 -13.23 -16.26
CA GLN A 333 16.24 -13.87 -14.94
C GLN A 333 15.56 -13.02 -13.87
N TYR A 334 15.88 -11.73 -13.86
CA TYR A 334 15.25 -10.76 -12.97
C TYR A 334 13.74 -10.70 -13.18
N ILE A 335 13.28 -10.64 -14.44
CA ILE A 335 11.84 -10.58 -14.77
C ILE A 335 11.11 -11.83 -14.26
N ILE A 336 11.64 -13.04 -14.46
CA ILE A 336 11.03 -14.28 -13.95
C ILE A 336 10.95 -14.24 -12.42
N ILE A 337 12.01 -13.82 -11.73
CA ILE A 337 12.02 -13.70 -10.27
C ILE A 337 10.97 -12.69 -9.82
N MET A 338 10.88 -11.53 -10.46
CA MET A 338 9.88 -10.49 -10.18
C MET A 338 8.44 -10.97 -10.42
N VAL A 339 8.20 -11.75 -11.48
CA VAL A 339 6.89 -12.36 -11.76
C VAL A 339 6.48 -13.31 -10.64
N LEU A 340 7.37 -14.23 -10.24
CA LEU A 340 7.10 -15.17 -9.15
C LEU A 340 6.91 -14.46 -7.81
N PHE A 341 7.70 -13.41 -7.57
CA PHE A 341 7.66 -12.60 -6.36
C PHE A 341 6.35 -11.82 -6.23
N GLY A 342 5.89 -11.17 -7.31
CA GLY A 342 4.60 -10.47 -7.37
C GLY A 342 3.43 -11.44 -7.32
N LEU A 343 3.44 -12.52 -8.11
CA LEU A 343 2.39 -13.53 -8.14
C LEU A 343 2.13 -14.14 -6.76
N SER A 344 3.20 -14.58 -6.08
CA SER A 344 3.08 -15.13 -4.73
C SER A 344 2.69 -14.06 -3.70
N ASN A 345 2.96 -12.78 -3.95
CA ASN A 345 2.58 -11.70 -3.02
C ASN A 345 1.05 -11.58 -3.01
N GLY A 346 0.48 -11.43 -4.21
CA GLY A 346 -0.95 -11.26 -4.38
C GLY A 346 -1.73 -12.49 -3.93
N TYR A 347 -1.28 -13.68 -4.36
CA TYR A 347 -1.97 -14.92 -4.05
C TYR A 347 -2.05 -15.19 -2.54
N ILE A 348 -0.93 -15.14 -1.84
CA ILE A 348 -0.87 -15.44 -0.41
C ILE A 348 -1.55 -14.33 0.41
N THR A 349 -1.40 -13.05 0.01
CA THR A 349 -2.06 -11.91 0.68
C THR A 349 -3.57 -12.04 0.67
N THR A 350 -4.16 -12.36 -0.48
CA THR A 350 -5.61 -12.54 -0.61
C THR A 350 -6.14 -13.60 0.34
N LEU A 351 -5.49 -14.76 0.41
CA LEU A 351 -5.90 -15.83 1.31
C LEU A 351 -5.68 -15.45 2.78
N ALA A 352 -4.52 -14.90 3.12
CA ALA A 352 -4.17 -14.56 4.50
C ALA A 352 -5.12 -13.51 5.08
N LEU A 353 -5.37 -12.41 4.37
CA LEU A 353 -6.29 -11.37 4.84
C LEU A 353 -7.74 -11.85 4.88
N THR A 354 -8.17 -12.64 3.90
CA THR A 354 -9.52 -13.20 3.88
C THR A 354 -9.74 -14.12 5.08
N TYR A 355 -8.83 -15.06 5.34
CA TYR A 355 -8.97 -16.00 6.45
C TYR A 355 -8.73 -15.36 7.81
N ALA A 356 -7.82 -14.38 7.92
CA ALA A 356 -7.66 -13.59 9.14
C ALA A 356 -8.94 -12.87 9.53
N SER A 357 -9.68 -12.30 8.56
CA SER A 357 -10.95 -11.62 8.85
C SER A 357 -12.11 -12.57 9.21
N LYS A 358 -11.95 -13.87 8.94
CA LYS A 358 -12.97 -14.92 9.14
C LYS A 358 -12.60 -15.95 10.19
N CYS A 359 -11.54 -15.71 10.98
CA CYS A 359 -11.06 -16.67 11.97
C CYS A 359 -11.86 -16.67 13.29
N CYS A 360 -12.84 -15.79 13.45
CA CYS A 360 -13.63 -15.65 14.67
C CYS A 360 -15.15 -15.60 14.37
N ALA A 361 -15.95 -15.61 15.44
CA ALA A 361 -17.39 -15.42 15.37
C ALA A 361 -17.75 -14.12 14.65
N GLU A 362 -18.92 -14.10 13.99
CA GLU A 362 -19.37 -13.01 13.10
C GLU A 362 -19.38 -11.65 13.79
N GLU A 363 -19.79 -11.60 15.06
CA GLU A 363 -19.80 -10.39 15.90
C GLU A 363 -18.42 -9.73 16.09
N TYR A 364 -17.33 -10.49 15.90
CA TYR A 364 -15.96 -10.01 16.04
C TYR A 364 -15.23 -9.84 14.70
N GLN A 365 -15.87 -10.11 13.56
CA GLN A 365 -15.20 -10.09 12.26
C GLN A 365 -14.77 -8.68 11.82
N GLU A 366 -15.45 -7.62 12.27
CA GLU A 366 -14.97 -6.24 12.03
C GLU A 366 -13.63 -6.00 12.73
N VAL A 367 -13.52 -6.46 13.98
CA VAL A 367 -12.30 -6.36 14.79
C VAL A 367 -11.19 -7.21 14.15
N ALA A 368 -11.50 -8.43 13.73
CA ALA A 368 -10.53 -9.32 13.07
C ALA A 368 -10.03 -8.76 11.74
N GLY A 369 -10.90 -8.16 10.94
CA GLY A 369 -10.52 -7.45 9.71
C GLY A 369 -9.65 -6.22 9.99
N SER A 370 -9.99 -5.41 11.00
CA SER A 370 -9.13 -4.30 11.42
C SER A 370 -7.76 -4.77 11.92
N LEU A 371 -7.73 -5.86 12.67
CA LEU A 371 -6.51 -6.47 13.18
C LEU A 371 -5.63 -7.01 12.03
N ALA A 372 -6.24 -7.61 11.01
CA ALA A 372 -5.53 -8.04 9.80
C ALA A 372 -4.86 -6.86 9.08
N ALA A 373 -5.55 -5.71 8.97
CA ALA A 373 -4.98 -4.48 8.43
C ALA A 373 -3.82 -3.93 9.29
N LEU A 374 -3.92 -4.01 10.62
CA LEU A 374 -2.82 -3.65 11.51
C LEU A 374 -1.58 -4.51 11.27
N PHE A 375 -1.74 -5.83 11.18
CA PHE A 375 -0.62 -6.75 10.91
C PHE A 375 0.00 -6.57 9.53
N LEU A 376 -0.80 -6.21 8.52
CA LEU A 376 -0.30 -5.72 7.23
C LEU A 376 0.58 -4.48 7.43
N GLY A 377 0.10 -3.49 8.19
CA GLY A 377 0.87 -2.27 8.52
C GLY A 377 2.20 -2.56 9.22
N LEU A 378 2.20 -3.51 10.17
CA LEU A 378 3.42 -3.96 10.85
C LEU A 378 4.42 -4.60 9.89
N GLY A 379 3.96 -5.46 8.97
CA GLY A 379 4.82 -6.04 7.93
C GLY A 379 5.45 -4.96 7.04
N LEU A 380 4.66 -3.96 6.62
CA LEU A 380 5.18 -2.82 5.85
C LEU A 380 6.26 -2.04 6.63
N ALA A 381 6.07 -1.86 7.94
CA ALA A 381 7.02 -1.17 8.81
C ALA A 381 8.36 -1.92 8.86
N LEU A 382 8.30 -3.21 9.19
CA LEU A 382 9.48 -4.08 9.30
C LEU A 382 10.23 -4.17 7.98
N GLY A 383 9.52 -4.31 6.87
CA GLY A 383 10.12 -4.31 5.53
C GLY A 383 10.80 -2.99 5.18
N SER A 384 10.17 -1.86 5.50
CA SER A 384 10.76 -0.54 5.26
C SER A 384 12.08 -0.36 6.04
N VAL A 385 12.13 -0.76 7.32
CA VAL A 385 13.36 -0.71 8.13
C VAL A 385 14.42 -1.68 7.58
N THR A 386 14.02 -2.90 7.25
CA THR A 386 14.93 -3.92 6.73
C THR A 386 15.50 -3.55 5.37
N SER A 387 14.76 -2.81 4.55
CA SER A 387 15.22 -2.39 3.21
C SER A 387 16.54 -1.62 3.24
N TYR A 388 16.78 -0.83 4.28
CA TYR A 388 18.05 -0.15 4.48
C TYR A 388 19.19 -1.16 4.68
N LEU A 389 18.99 -2.18 5.52
CA LEU A 389 19.96 -3.26 5.73
C LEU A 389 20.20 -4.03 4.43
N THR A 390 19.14 -4.32 3.67
CA THR A 390 19.26 -5.02 2.39
C THR A 390 20.07 -4.23 1.37
N ILE A 391 19.94 -2.89 1.32
CA ILE A 391 20.78 -2.04 0.47
C ILE A 391 22.25 -2.14 0.87
N GLN A 392 22.57 -2.22 2.16
CA GLN A 392 23.96 -2.39 2.64
C GLN A 392 24.57 -3.76 2.29
N LEU A 393 23.76 -4.74 1.87
CA LEU A 393 24.24 -6.04 1.38
C LEU A 393 24.62 -6.02 -0.11
N LEU A 394 24.25 -4.97 -0.86
CA LEU A 394 24.77 -4.76 -2.21
C LEU A 394 26.24 -4.40 -2.08
#